data_AF-A0A1B6GGG8-F1
#
_entry.id   AF-A0A1B6GGG8-F1
#
_cell.length_a   1.000
_cell.length_b   1.000
_cell.length_c   1.000
_cell.angle_alpha   90.00
_cell.angle_beta   90.00
_cell.angle_gamma   90.00
#
_symmetry.space_group_name_H-M   'P 1'
#
loop_
_entity.id
_entity.type
_entity.pdbx_description
1 polymer ?
#
loop_
_entity_poly.entity_id
_entity_poly.type
_entity_poly.pdbx_seq_one_letter_code
_entity_poly.pdbx_strand_id
1 'polypeptide(L)'
;SNSNPYRNKITFYARYVDDAFLTLNCNKRQSNLFLKYINKIHSNITYKMETEENDKINFLDITISKTDTGKATIGIYRKPTQTDLIIPADSNHPYNQKMAAFRSLVYRLLNYNLNNQEYKKEMNTIKTIAQNNGYKPTIIDTMINKMKSKTKTPSENQNPEPIAKFVSIKYTDKISEKIGKAFLKAGYRPA
;
A
#
# COMPACT_ATOMS: atom_id res chain seq x y z
N SER A 1 -35.86 -19.85 11.28
CA SER A 1 -35.37 -19.22 12.52
C SER A 1 -33.85 -19.11 12.45
N ASN A 2 -33.27 -17.92 12.55
CA ASN A 2 -31.82 -17.82 12.78
C ASN A 2 -31.50 -16.45 13.41
N SER A 3 -31.86 -16.29 14.67
CA SER A 3 -31.32 -15.18 15.46
C SER A 3 -29.84 -15.50 15.71
N ASN A 4 -28.93 -14.89 14.95
CA ASN A 4 -27.49 -14.93 15.24
C ASN A 4 -27.29 -14.50 16.71
N PRO A 5 -26.87 -15.39 17.63
CA PRO A 5 -26.79 -15.08 19.06
C PRO A 5 -25.69 -14.05 19.37
N TYR A 6 -24.80 -13.78 18.41
CA TYR A 6 -23.71 -12.82 18.52
C TYR A 6 -24.01 -11.48 17.85
N ARG A 7 -25.21 -11.27 17.29
CA ARG A 7 -25.55 -10.03 16.56
C ARG A 7 -25.28 -8.77 17.40
N ASN A 8 -25.67 -8.79 18.67
CA ASN A 8 -25.50 -7.65 19.59
C ASN A 8 -24.07 -7.53 20.14
N LYS A 9 -23.17 -8.45 19.78
CA LYS A 9 -21.77 -8.47 20.21
C LYS A 9 -20.83 -7.91 19.15
N ILE A 10 -21.23 -7.90 17.88
CA ILE A 10 -20.44 -7.36 16.77
C ILE A 10 -20.65 -5.86 16.73
N THR A 11 -19.59 -5.09 16.96
CA THR A 11 -19.62 -3.62 16.95
C THR A 11 -19.05 -3.02 15.67
N PHE A 12 -18.19 -3.77 14.95
CA PHE A 12 -17.68 -3.40 13.63
C PHE A 12 -17.42 -4.65 12.79
N TYR A 13 -17.62 -4.54 11.48
CA TYR A 13 -17.29 -5.55 10.50
C TYR A 13 -16.77 -4.90 9.22
N ALA A 14 -15.62 -5.36 8.73
CA ALA A 14 -15.09 -5.05 7.41
C ALA A 14 -14.56 -6.33 6.78
N ARG A 15 -14.61 -6.41 5.44
CA ARG A 15 -14.12 -7.57 4.69
C ARG A 15 -13.42 -7.11 3.41
N TYR A 16 -12.30 -7.76 3.11
CA TYR A 16 -11.57 -7.63 1.86
C TYR A 16 -11.29 -9.03 1.31
N VAL A 17 -11.98 -9.40 0.22
CA VAL A 17 -11.92 -10.74 -0.39
C VAL A 17 -12.15 -11.85 0.66
N ASP A 18 -11.12 -12.56 1.09
CA ASP A 18 -11.20 -13.66 2.06
C ASP A 18 -10.87 -13.25 3.49
N ASP A 19 -10.28 -12.06 3.67
CA ASP A 19 -9.89 -11.52 4.98
C ASP A 19 -11.02 -10.68 5.57
N ALA A 20 -11.33 -10.89 6.85
CA ALA A 20 -12.33 -10.13 7.58
C ALA A 20 -11.76 -9.57 8.88
N PHE A 21 -12.15 -8.33 9.20
CA PHE A 21 -11.82 -7.64 10.43
C PHE A 21 -13.10 -7.38 11.23
N LEU A 22 -13.10 -7.76 12.50
CA LEU A 22 -14.25 -7.61 13.39
C LEU A 22 -13.80 -7.01 14.71
N THR A 23 -14.64 -6.13 15.26
CA THR A 23 -14.57 -5.79 16.68
C THR A 23 -15.76 -6.43 17.40
N LEU A 24 -15.44 -7.12 18.50
CA LEU A 24 -16.41 -7.86 19.29
C LEU A 24 -16.39 -7.32 20.71
N ASN A 25 -17.56 -6.94 21.23
CA ASN A 25 -17.73 -6.58 22.64
C ASN A 25 -17.83 -7.85 23.51
N CYS A 26 -16.71 -8.56 23.66
CA CYS A 26 -16.64 -9.82 24.37
C CYS A 26 -15.21 -10.12 24.86
N ASN A 27 -15.07 -11.08 25.79
CA ASN A 27 -13.75 -11.55 26.25
C ASN A 27 -13.18 -12.66 25.35
N LYS A 28 -11.91 -13.03 25.57
CA LYS A 28 -11.19 -14.06 24.80
C LYS A 28 -11.90 -15.43 24.75
N ARG A 29 -12.59 -15.83 25.83
CA ARG A 29 -13.36 -17.08 25.83
C ARG A 29 -14.58 -16.99 24.91
N GLN A 30 -15.28 -15.86 24.94
CA GLN A 30 -16.44 -15.61 24.10
C GLN A 30 -16.08 -15.46 22.62
N SER A 31 -14.94 -14.84 22.28
CA SER A 31 -14.46 -14.78 20.90
C SER A 31 -14.10 -16.17 20.35
N ASN A 32 -13.52 -17.04 21.17
CA ASN A 32 -13.29 -18.45 20.78
C ASN A 32 -14.59 -19.23 20.55
N LEU A 33 -15.64 -18.96 21.34
CA LEU A 33 -16.97 -19.55 21.11
C LEU A 33 -17.59 -19.01 19.82
N PHE A 34 -17.41 -17.72 19.53
CA PHE A 34 -17.83 -17.12 18.25
C PHE A 34 -17.13 -17.80 17.06
N LEU A 35 -15.81 -18.03 17.13
CA LEU A 35 -15.08 -18.76 16.08
C LEU A 35 -15.65 -20.17 15.87
N LYS A 36 -15.93 -20.90 16.95
CA LYS A 36 -16.55 -22.23 16.87
C LYS A 36 -17.94 -22.17 16.26
N TYR A 37 -18.71 -21.12 16.55
CA TYR A 37 -20.04 -20.91 15.97
C TYR A 37 -19.94 -20.65 14.46
N ILE A 38 -19.10 -19.72 14.00
CA ILE A 38 -18.98 -19.41 12.57
C ILE A 38 -18.46 -20.61 11.76
N ASN A 39 -17.57 -21.41 12.32
CA ASN A 39 -17.06 -22.63 11.68
C ASN A 39 -18.10 -23.76 11.61
N LYS A 40 -19.24 -23.65 12.30
CA LYS A 40 -20.37 -24.58 12.17
C LYS A 40 -21.38 -24.16 11.12
N ILE A 41 -21.32 -22.92 10.63
CA ILE A 41 -22.32 -22.39 9.69
C ILE A 41 -22.21 -23.08 8.33
N HIS A 42 -20.99 -23.40 7.88
CA HIS A 42 -20.76 -23.98 6.56
C HIS A 42 -19.69 -25.09 6.62
N SER A 43 -20.03 -26.30 6.17
CA SER A 43 -19.17 -27.48 6.29
C SER A 43 -17.83 -27.36 5.55
N ASN A 44 -17.81 -26.60 4.44
CA ASN A 44 -16.64 -26.50 3.56
C ASN A 44 -15.79 -25.25 3.82
N ILE A 45 -16.13 -24.41 4.80
CA ILE A 45 -15.40 -23.18 5.10
C ILE A 45 -14.95 -23.23 6.56
N THR A 46 -13.64 -23.18 6.77
CA THR A 46 -13.04 -23.09 8.10
C THR A 46 -12.30 -21.78 8.24
N TYR A 47 -12.79 -20.93 9.15
CA TYR A 47 -12.13 -19.69 9.55
C TYR A 47 -11.05 -19.97 10.59
N LYS A 48 -9.95 -19.23 10.46
CA LYS A 48 -8.96 -19.03 11.53
C LYS A 48 -9.13 -17.60 12.05
N MET A 49 -8.87 -17.40 13.34
CA MET A 49 -9.00 -16.10 13.98
C MET A 49 -7.66 -15.71 14.58
N GLU A 50 -7.18 -14.54 14.20
CA GLU A 50 -6.12 -13.82 14.91
C GLU A 50 -6.79 -12.83 15.87
N THR A 51 -6.24 -12.71 17.08
CA THR A 51 -6.71 -11.74 18.09
C THR A 51 -5.66 -10.68 18.29
N GLU A 52 -6.08 -9.50 18.72
CA GLU A 52 -5.13 -8.44 19.07
C GLU A 52 -4.14 -8.88 20.16
N GLU A 53 -2.90 -8.44 20.03
CA GLU A 53 -1.83 -8.63 20.99
C GLU A 53 -1.15 -7.29 21.24
N ASN A 54 -0.93 -6.95 22.51
CA ASN A 54 -0.36 -5.66 22.92
C ASN A 54 -1.08 -4.46 22.27
N ASP A 55 -2.41 -4.51 22.29
CA ASP A 55 -3.30 -3.49 21.71
C ASP A 55 -3.14 -3.29 20.19
N LYS A 56 -2.58 -4.28 19.50
CA LYS A 56 -2.29 -4.24 18.06
C LYS A 56 -2.83 -5.46 17.34
N ILE A 57 -3.27 -5.25 16.10
CA ILE A 57 -3.68 -6.32 15.20
C ILE A 57 -3.34 -5.92 13.77
N ASN A 58 -2.86 -6.88 12.98
CA ASN A 58 -2.58 -6.65 11.57
C ASN A 58 -3.83 -6.96 10.75
N PHE A 59 -4.09 -6.14 9.74
CA PHE A 59 -5.12 -6.38 8.75
C PHE A 59 -4.61 -5.91 7.40
N LEU A 60 -4.52 -6.80 6.42
CA LEU A 60 -3.92 -6.53 5.11
C LEU A 60 -2.48 -5.96 5.24
N ASP A 61 -2.26 -4.74 4.75
CA ASP A 61 -0.97 -4.04 4.76
C ASP A 61 -0.86 -2.98 5.87
N ILE A 62 -1.75 -3.02 6.87
CA ILE A 62 -1.76 -2.10 8.00
C ILE A 62 -1.72 -2.83 9.35
N THR A 63 -1.13 -2.17 10.34
CA THR A 63 -1.25 -2.51 11.75
C THR A 63 -2.18 -1.49 12.40
N ILE A 64 -3.29 -1.97 12.97
CA ILE A 64 -4.23 -1.15 13.73
C ILE A 64 -3.80 -1.23 15.19
N SER A 65 -3.63 -0.07 15.83
CA SER A 65 -3.23 0.04 17.24
C SER A 65 -4.28 0.82 18.02
N LYS A 66 -4.71 0.32 19.19
CA LYS A 66 -5.51 1.12 20.12
C LYS A 66 -4.59 2.10 20.85
N THR A 67 -5.09 3.30 21.07
CA THR A 67 -4.42 4.33 21.87
C THR A 67 -5.08 4.43 23.24
N ASP A 68 -4.36 4.98 24.22
CA ASP A 68 -4.87 5.22 25.58
C ASP A 68 -6.14 6.11 25.58
N THR A 69 -6.32 6.91 24.53
CA THR A 69 -7.51 7.76 24.32
C THR A 69 -8.73 7.00 23.79
N GLY A 70 -8.64 5.69 23.60
CA GLY A 70 -9.69 4.85 23.01
C GLY A 70 -9.82 4.98 21.48
N LYS A 71 -9.01 5.83 20.84
CA LYS A 71 -8.97 5.96 19.37
C LYS A 71 -8.04 4.91 18.75
N ALA A 72 -8.38 4.46 17.55
CA ALA A 72 -7.47 3.63 16.75
C ALA A 72 -6.50 4.50 15.95
N THR A 73 -5.25 4.07 15.85
CA THR A 73 -4.28 4.58 14.88
C THR A 73 -3.84 3.46 13.96
N ILE A 74 -3.33 3.82 12.78
CA ILE A 74 -2.82 2.87 11.81
C ILE A 74 -1.34 3.13 11.55
N GLY A 75 -0.59 2.04 11.40
CA GLY A 75 0.77 2.00 10.85
C GLY A 75 0.80 1.07 9.65
N ILE A 76 1.87 1.12 8.86
CA ILE A 76 2.04 0.22 7.72
C ILE A 76 2.69 -1.08 8.21
N TYR A 77 2.02 -2.19 7.92
CA TYR A 77 2.51 -3.53 8.24
C TYR A 77 3.40 -4.04 7.11
N ARG A 78 4.54 -4.63 7.47
CA ARG A 78 5.41 -5.38 6.56
C ARG A 78 5.54 -6.79 7.10
N LYS A 79 5.25 -7.78 6.26
CA LYS A 79 5.43 -9.18 6.64
C LYS A 79 6.92 -9.43 6.96
N PRO A 80 7.24 -10.29 7.94
CA PRO A 80 8.64 -10.63 8.24
C PRO A 80 9.43 -11.18 7.05
N THR A 81 8.73 -11.76 6.08
CA THR A 81 9.30 -12.30 4.84
C THR A 81 9.47 -11.26 3.72
N GLN A 82 9.03 -10.02 3.93
CA GLN A 82 9.19 -8.97 2.93
C GLN A 82 10.66 -8.53 2.88
N THR A 83 11.30 -8.75 1.74
CA THR A 83 12.73 -8.52 1.54
C THR A 83 13.08 -7.07 1.20
N ASP A 84 12.09 -6.19 1.07
CA ASP A 84 12.25 -4.79 0.70
C ASP A 84 13.07 -4.58 -0.60
N LEU A 85 13.09 -5.60 -1.47
CA LEU A 85 13.78 -5.57 -2.76
C LEU A 85 12.97 -4.75 -3.77
N ILE A 86 13.64 -3.77 -4.38
CA ILE A 86 13.17 -3.01 -5.53
C ILE A 86 14.22 -3.20 -6.64
N ILE A 87 13.87 -2.88 -7.89
CA ILE A 87 14.85 -2.89 -8.98
C ILE A 87 16.07 -2.04 -8.57
N PRO A 88 17.29 -2.62 -8.48
CA PRO A 88 18.48 -1.90 -8.05
C PRO A 88 18.85 -0.74 -8.98
N ALA A 89 19.54 0.26 -8.44
CA ALA A 89 19.89 1.49 -9.16
C ALA A 89 20.79 1.24 -10.38
N ASP A 90 21.70 0.28 -10.30
CA ASP A 90 22.66 -0.13 -11.33
C ASP A 90 22.07 -1.07 -12.39
N SER A 91 20.86 -1.58 -12.18
CA SER A 91 20.21 -2.50 -13.10
C SER A 91 19.92 -1.85 -14.46
N ASN A 92 19.98 -2.58 -15.56
CA ASN A 92 19.69 -2.05 -16.91
C ASN A 92 18.17 -1.97 -17.21
N HIS A 93 17.40 -1.36 -16.30
CA HIS A 93 15.96 -1.13 -16.46
C HIS A 93 15.65 0.35 -16.68
N PRO A 94 14.58 0.68 -17.43
CA PRO A 94 14.11 2.05 -17.56
C PRO A 94 13.88 2.73 -16.21
N TYR A 95 14.30 3.99 -16.11
CA TYR A 95 14.14 4.79 -14.88
C TYR A 95 12.70 4.81 -14.36
N ASN A 96 11.71 4.90 -15.25
CA ASN A 96 10.31 4.94 -14.85
C ASN A 96 9.84 3.65 -14.15
N GLN A 97 10.33 2.49 -14.59
CA GLN A 97 10.02 1.19 -13.98
C GLN A 97 10.66 1.07 -12.60
N LYS A 98 11.95 1.43 -12.49
CA LYS A 98 12.67 1.51 -11.20
C LYS A 98 11.94 2.38 -10.20
N MET A 99 11.46 3.55 -10.64
CA MET A 99 10.75 4.50 -9.77
C MET A 99 9.30 4.11 -9.47
N ALA A 100 8.70 3.15 -10.18
CA ALA A 100 7.30 2.79 -9.98
C ALA A 100 7.04 2.25 -8.56
N ALA A 101 7.93 1.40 -8.05
CA ALA A 101 7.83 0.85 -6.70
C ALA A 101 7.88 1.97 -5.64
N PHE A 102 8.83 2.90 -5.75
CA PHE A 102 8.90 4.05 -4.84
C PHE A 102 7.67 4.94 -4.91
N ARG A 103 7.10 5.17 -6.11
CA ARG A 103 5.85 5.92 -6.26
C ARG A 103 4.71 5.24 -5.54
N SER A 104 4.60 3.91 -5.61
CA SER A 104 3.59 3.15 -4.89
C SER A 104 3.75 3.30 -3.36
N LEU A 105 4.98 3.19 -2.86
CA LEU A 105 5.26 3.35 -1.43
C LEU A 105 4.94 4.77 -0.93
N VAL A 106 5.38 5.80 -1.66
CA VAL A 106 5.11 7.19 -1.34
C VAL A 106 3.62 7.51 -1.47
N TYR A 107 2.93 6.96 -2.46
CA TYR A 107 1.48 7.09 -2.60
C TYR A 107 0.78 6.58 -1.34
N ARG A 108 1.16 5.39 -0.86
CA ARG A 108 0.58 4.82 0.37
C ARG A 108 0.86 5.69 1.59
N LEU A 109 2.12 6.13 1.78
CA LEU A 109 2.52 7.04 2.85
C LEU A 109 1.66 8.31 2.90
N LEU A 110 1.27 8.86 1.74
CA LEU A 110 0.53 10.11 1.64
C LEU A 110 -1.00 9.95 1.77
N ASN A 111 -1.55 8.80 1.38
CA ASN A 111 -3.00 8.59 1.36
C ASN A 111 -3.52 7.86 2.61
N TYR A 112 -2.66 7.14 3.33
CA TYR A 112 -3.06 6.51 4.58
C TYR A 112 -3.12 7.56 5.69
N ASN A 113 -4.15 7.48 6.54
CA ASN A 113 -4.35 8.37 7.67
C ASN A 113 -3.40 8.01 8.84
N LEU A 114 -2.10 8.11 8.59
CA LEU A 114 -1.03 7.88 9.56
C LEU A 114 -0.92 9.07 10.50
N ASN A 115 -0.70 8.81 11.78
CA ASN A 115 -0.30 9.86 12.71
C ASN A 115 1.14 10.33 12.42
N ASN A 116 1.56 11.44 13.03
CA ASN A 116 2.89 12.01 12.79
C ASN A 116 4.06 11.05 13.08
N GLN A 117 3.91 10.15 14.05
CA GLN A 117 4.95 9.19 14.42
C GLN A 117 5.05 8.07 13.37
N GLU A 118 3.94 7.44 13.01
CA GLU A 118 3.88 6.38 12.00
C GLU A 118 4.23 6.91 10.61
N TYR A 119 3.86 8.14 10.27
CA TYR A 119 4.27 8.80 9.03
C TYR A 119 5.81 8.93 8.96
N LYS A 120 6.44 9.46 10.02
CA LYS A 120 7.91 9.62 10.06
C LYS A 120 8.63 8.28 10.00
N LYS A 121 8.12 7.29 10.73
CA LYS A 121 8.63 5.92 10.73
C LYS A 121 8.58 5.32 9.33
N GLU A 122 7.41 5.35 8.68
CA GLU A 122 7.26 4.85 7.31
C GLU A 122 8.17 5.59 6.33
N MET A 123 8.21 6.92 6.41
CA MET A 123 9.06 7.73 5.55
C MET A 123 10.54 7.34 5.69
N ASN A 124 11.00 7.10 6.91
CA ASN A 124 12.36 6.62 7.16
C ASN A 124 12.57 5.21 6.60
N THR A 125 11.60 4.30 6.78
CA THR A 125 11.66 2.97 6.18
C THR A 125 11.81 3.04 4.68
N ILE A 126 10.99 3.83 3.97
CA ILE A 126 11.08 4.00 2.51
C ILE A 126 12.46 4.56 2.10
N LYS A 127 13.03 5.48 2.87
CA LYS A 127 14.39 6.00 2.64
C LYS A 127 15.47 4.93 2.82
N THR A 128 15.34 4.08 3.84
CA THR A 128 16.25 2.94 4.04
C THR A 128 16.14 1.94 2.90
N ILE A 129 14.92 1.65 2.43
CA ILE A 129 14.70 0.81 1.25
C ILE A 129 15.42 1.42 0.03
N ALA A 130 15.31 2.73 -0.18
CA ALA A 130 16.00 3.41 -1.27
C ALA A 130 17.53 3.25 -1.16
N GLN A 131 18.10 3.48 0.03
CA GLN A 131 19.53 3.33 0.28
C GLN A 131 20.03 1.91 0.01
N ASN A 132 19.32 0.91 0.54
CA ASN A 132 19.69 -0.49 0.40
C ASN A 132 19.67 -0.97 -1.06
N ASN A 133 18.87 -0.32 -1.92
CA ASN A 133 18.78 -0.63 -3.34
C ASN A 133 19.65 0.32 -4.22
N GLY A 134 20.58 1.08 -3.62
CA GLY A 134 21.57 1.91 -4.33
C GLY A 134 21.09 3.31 -4.71
N TYR A 135 19.98 3.78 -4.15
CA TYR A 135 19.44 5.11 -4.42
C TYR A 135 19.73 6.10 -3.28
N LYS A 136 19.87 7.38 -3.63
CA LYS A 136 19.98 8.45 -2.62
C LYS A 136 18.62 8.66 -1.93
N PRO A 137 18.53 8.77 -0.59
CA PRO A 137 17.26 9.03 0.13
C PRO A 137 16.47 10.24 -0.37
N THR A 138 17.17 11.25 -0.88
CA THR A 138 16.61 12.50 -1.38
C THR A 138 15.62 12.32 -2.53
N ILE A 139 15.66 11.18 -3.24
CA ILE A 139 14.65 10.86 -4.25
C ILE A 139 13.25 10.76 -3.64
N ILE A 140 13.15 10.28 -2.39
CA ILE A 140 11.88 10.09 -1.68
C ILE A 140 11.31 11.45 -1.28
N ASP A 141 12.15 12.35 -0.76
CA ASP A 141 11.74 13.72 -0.42
C ASP A 141 11.23 14.47 -1.66
N THR A 142 11.96 14.35 -2.77
CA THR A 142 11.57 14.95 -4.05
C THR A 142 10.23 14.39 -4.54
N MET A 143 10.03 13.08 -4.42
CA MET A 143 8.81 12.41 -4.83
C MET A 143 7.61 12.82 -3.97
N ILE A 144 7.79 12.91 -2.64
CA ILE A 144 6.77 13.41 -1.71
C ILE A 144 6.34 14.82 -2.11
N ASN A 145 7.30 15.73 -2.32
CA ASN A 145 7.01 17.12 -2.66
C ASN A 145 6.26 17.23 -4.00
N LYS A 146 6.68 16.46 -5.00
CA LYS A 146 6.02 16.43 -6.32
C LYS A 146 4.60 15.86 -6.26
N MET A 147 4.35 14.88 -5.41
CA MET A 147 3.01 14.29 -5.28
C MET A 147 2.08 15.20 -4.49
N LYS A 148 2.57 15.88 -3.44
CA LYS A 148 1.81 16.87 -2.68
C LYS A 148 1.47 18.13 -3.49
N SER A 149 2.29 18.52 -4.47
CA SER A 149 2.00 19.67 -5.32
C SER A 149 0.94 19.36 -6.38
N LYS A 150 0.92 18.14 -6.91
CA LYS A 150 -0.10 17.69 -7.87
C LYS A 150 -1.51 17.60 -7.29
N THR A 151 -1.66 17.22 -6.02
CA THR A 151 -2.98 17.16 -5.37
C THR A 151 -3.59 18.53 -5.08
N LYS A 152 -2.83 19.63 -5.21
CA LYS A 152 -3.32 21.01 -4.99
C LYS A 152 -3.84 21.70 -6.26
N THR A 153 -3.71 21.08 -7.42
CA THR A 153 -4.18 21.63 -8.70
C THR A 153 -5.31 20.76 -9.26
N PRO A 154 -6.58 21.21 -9.24
CA PRO A 154 -7.59 20.59 -10.08
C PRO A 154 -7.19 20.89 -11.53
N SER A 155 -6.79 19.85 -12.26
CA SER A 155 -6.58 19.97 -13.70
C SER A 155 -7.91 19.79 -14.41
N GLU A 156 -8.75 20.82 -14.34
CA GLU A 156 -9.75 21.06 -15.38
C GLU A 156 -9.00 21.64 -16.58
N ASN A 157 -8.73 20.78 -17.57
CA ASN A 157 -8.61 21.11 -18.99
C ASN A 157 -8.28 19.82 -19.75
N GLN A 158 -9.30 18.99 -19.99
CA GLN A 158 -9.21 17.90 -20.96
C GLN A 158 -9.46 18.49 -22.35
N ASN A 159 -8.45 19.11 -22.94
CA ASN A 159 -8.37 19.09 -24.41
C ASN A 159 -8.07 17.65 -24.83
N PRO A 160 -8.71 17.10 -25.87
CA PRO A 160 -8.35 15.78 -26.36
C PRO A 160 -6.86 15.78 -26.73
N GLU A 161 -6.04 15.02 -26.00
CA GLU A 161 -4.63 14.84 -26.36
C GLU A 161 -4.59 14.27 -27.80
N PRO A 162 -3.78 14.84 -28.71
CA PRO A 162 -3.63 14.29 -30.04
C PRO A 162 -3.20 12.82 -29.95
N ILE A 163 -3.74 11.97 -30.85
CA ILE A 163 -3.48 10.53 -30.90
C ILE A 163 -1.96 10.31 -30.93
N ALA A 164 -1.40 9.86 -29.80
CA ALA A 164 0.02 9.63 -29.67
C ALA A 164 0.42 8.41 -30.52
N LYS A 165 1.34 8.60 -31.47
CA LYS A 165 1.95 7.49 -32.21
C LYS A 165 3.02 6.83 -31.34
N PHE A 166 2.81 5.57 -30.98
CA PHE A 166 3.73 4.81 -30.11
C PHE A 166 4.76 4.01 -30.93
N VAL A 167 5.99 3.92 -30.44
CA VAL A 167 7.06 3.11 -31.03
C VAL A 167 7.67 2.20 -29.97
N SER A 168 7.69 0.90 -30.21
CA SER A 168 8.32 -0.08 -29.31
C SER A 168 9.81 -0.19 -29.59
N ILE A 169 10.63 -0.12 -28.54
CA ILE A 169 12.08 -0.25 -28.62
C ILE A 169 12.55 -1.11 -27.47
N LYS A 170 13.46 -2.05 -27.72
CA LYS A 170 14.12 -2.78 -26.63
C LYS A 170 14.97 -1.81 -25.82
N TYR A 171 14.79 -1.78 -24.51
CA TYR A 171 15.58 -0.91 -23.64
C TYR A 171 17.05 -1.34 -23.67
N THR A 172 17.90 -0.45 -24.16
CA THR A 172 19.36 -0.60 -24.23
C THR A 172 19.98 0.69 -23.72
N ASP A 173 19.87 0.89 -22.40
CA ASP A 173 20.46 1.99 -21.63
C ASP A 173 20.50 3.34 -22.39
N LYS A 174 21.68 3.98 -22.45
CA LYS A 174 21.94 5.28 -23.09
C LYS A 174 21.49 5.37 -24.55
N ILE A 175 21.50 4.25 -25.29
CA ILE A 175 21.08 4.23 -26.71
C ILE A 175 19.57 4.41 -26.77
N SER A 176 18.82 3.62 -25.99
CA SER A 176 17.35 3.72 -25.96
C SER A 176 16.86 5.07 -25.42
N GLU A 177 17.57 5.69 -24.47
CA GLU A 177 17.24 7.04 -24.01
C GLU A 177 17.45 8.12 -25.07
N LYS A 178 18.57 8.07 -25.80
CA LYS A 178 18.86 9.00 -26.90
C LYS A 178 17.83 8.85 -28.02
N ILE A 179 17.54 7.62 -28.40
CA ILE A 179 16.53 7.29 -29.41
C ILE A 179 15.13 7.73 -28.94
N GLY A 180 14.78 7.48 -27.68
CA GLY A 180 13.51 7.94 -27.09
C GLY A 180 13.37 9.46 -27.13
N LYS A 181 14.44 10.21 -26.83
CA LYS A 181 14.46 11.68 -26.96
C LYS A 181 14.30 12.14 -28.41
N ALA A 182 14.90 11.42 -29.36
CA ALA A 182 14.74 11.70 -30.79
C ALA A 182 13.29 11.45 -31.26
N PHE A 183 12.67 10.35 -30.80
CA PHE A 183 11.27 10.05 -31.10
C PHE A 183 10.32 11.09 -30.51
N LEU A 184 10.55 11.53 -29.26
CA LEU A 184 9.75 12.59 -28.65
C LEU A 184 9.83 13.89 -29.46
N LYS A 185 11.01 14.27 -29.95
CA LYS A 185 11.19 15.43 -30.84
C LYS A 185 10.47 15.26 -32.18
N ALA A 186 10.35 14.03 -32.66
CA ALA A 186 9.67 13.68 -33.91
C ALA A 186 8.15 13.44 -33.74
N GLY A 187 7.58 13.67 -32.55
CA GLY A 187 6.15 13.49 -32.28
C GLY A 187 5.72 12.05 -31.97
N TYR A 188 6.67 11.14 -31.71
CA TYR A 188 6.40 9.76 -31.33
C TYR A 188 6.70 9.54 -29.84
N ARG A 189 5.86 8.75 -29.15
CA ARG A 189 6.11 8.36 -27.76
C ARG A 189 6.72 6.94 -27.73
N PRO A 190 7.93 6.75 -27.18
CA PRO A 190 8.46 5.41 -26.98
C PRO A 190 7.59 4.65 -25.96
N ALA A 191 7.22 3.41 -26.31
CA ALA A 191 6.43 2.50 -25.47
C ALA A 191 7.33 1.77 -24.45
#